data_AF-A0A0C1ENH0-F1
#
_entry.id   AF-A0A0C1ENH0-F1
#
_cell.length_a   1.000
_cell.length_b   1.000
_cell.length_c   1.000
_cell.angle_alpha   90.00
_cell.angle_beta   90.00
_cell.angle_gamma   90.00
#
_symmetry.space_group_name_H-M   'P 1'
#
loop_
_entity.id
_entity.type
_entity.pdbx_description
1 polymer ?
#
loop_
_entity_poly.entity_id
_entity_poly.type
_entity_poly.pdbx_seq_one_letter_code
_entity_poly.pdbx_strand_id
1 'polypeptide(L)'
;MDLIASIFFAFTVWKLLREQFQDAEIKDSRIVKQTTIAAGCLGGIFLGLIYVGLSLVAALHSPVIDNIPPESLLTTLSFHLLGPLQGGIATIAVALACLTTVISLGVTFAEVLQKELSRFQMPYFVAIILVMLCTTIFANLGFSQLMSIIHPIVSICYPSIIVLTLCNIMHELYGWKTVKLPVFITFAATLALDFFTRLG
;
A
#
# COMPACT_ATOMS: atom_id res chain seq x y z
N MET A 1 2.40 -2.91 1.15
CA MET A 1 2.22 -1.86 0.12
C MET A 1 2.25 -0.51 0.81
N ASP A 2 2.75 0.52 0.11
CA ASP A 2 2.62 1.91 0.54
C ASP A 2 1.16 2.40 0.50
N LEU A 3 0.86 3.41 1.31
CA LEU A 3 -0.50 3.93 1.51
C LEU A 3 -1.07 4.61 0.25
N ILE A 4 -0.22 5.28 -0.54
CA ILE A 4 -0.62 5.84 -1.84
C ILE A 4 -1.03 4.70 -2.79
N ALA A 5 -0.19 3.67 -2.87
CA ALA A 5 -0.36 2.56 -3.77
C ALA A 5 -1.62 1.74 -3.43
N SER A 6 -1.94 1.57 -2.13
CA SER A 6 -3.15 0.88 -1.70
C SER A 6 -4.42 1.62 -2.08
N ILE A 7 -4.44 2.96 -2.08
CA ILE A 7 -5.61 3.76 -2.50
C ILE A 7 -5.85 3.61 -4.00
N PHE A 8 -4.82 3.68 -4.83
CA PHE A 8 -4.96 3.46 -6.27
C PHE A 8 -5.44 2.04 -6.58
N PHE A 9 -4.84 1.04 -5.93
CA PHE A 9 -5.26 -0.34 -6.07
C PHE A 9 -6.74 -0.53 -5.63
N ALA A 10 -7.14 0.04 -4.49
CA ALA A 10 -8.52 -0.02 -4.01
C ALA A 10 -9.50 0.66 -4.99
N PHE A 11 -9.12 1.81 -5.57
CA PHE A 11 -9.93 2.50 -6.57
C PHE A 11 -10.13 1.66 -7.84
N THR A 12 -9.06 1.05 -8.35
CA THR A 12 -9.14 0.16 -9.52
C THR A 12 -9.98 -1.08 -9.22
N VAL A 13 -9.75 -1.76 -8.09
CA VAL A 13 -10.56 -2.91 -7.68
C VAL A 13 -12.03 -2.52 -7.56
N TRP A 14 -12.34 -1.36 -6.96
CA TRP A 14 -13.71 -0.87 -6.86
C TRP A 14 -14.34 -0.58 -8.22
N LYS A 15 -13.58 -0.01 -9.17
CA LYS A 15 -14.04 0.23 -10.54
C LYS A 15 -14.34 -1.09 -11.26
N LEU A 16 -13.42 -2.05 -11.20
CA LEU A 16 -13.59 -3.37 -11.81
C LEU A 16 -14.79 -4.10 -11.20
N LEU A 17 -14.93 -4.07 -9.87
CA LEU A 17 -16.09 -4.61 -9.18
C LEU A 17 -17.37 -3.92 -9.68
N ARG A 18 -17.40 -2.60 -9.81
CA ARG A 18 -18.60 -1.91 -10.29
C ARG A 18 -18.95 -2.26 -11.74
N GLU A 19 -17.95 -2.40 -12.62
CA GLU A 19 -18.17 -2.80 -14.03
C GLU A 19 -18.73 -4.22 -14.11
N GLN A 20 -18.15 -5.19 -13.39
CA GLN A 20 -18.64 -6.58 -13.38
C GLN A 20 -20.04 -6.75 -12.78
N PHE A 21 -20.40 -5.93 -11.79
CA PHE A 21 -21.73 -5.97 -11.15
C PHE A 21 -22.78 -5.14 -11.91
N GLN A 22 -22.40 -4.38 -12.94
CA GLN A 22 -23.35 -3.68 -13.80
C GLN A 22 -23.93 -4.61 -14.88
N ASP A 23 -23.19 -5.66 -15.24
CA ASP A 23 -23.64 -6.76 -16.12
C ASP A 23 -24.40 -7.87 -15.38
N ALA A 24 -24.13 -8.05 -14.08
CA ALA A 24 -24.88 -8.96 -13.23
C ALA A 24 -26.12 -8.24 -12.67
N GLU A 25 -27.33 -8.78 -12.91
CA GLU A 25 -28.63 -8.24 -12.44
C GLU A 25 -28.81 -8.34 -10.91
N ILE A 26 -27.81 -7.90 -10.13
CA ILE A 26 -27.81 -7.91 -8.67
C ILE A 26 -28.18 -6.50 -8.20
N LYS A 27 -29.46 -6.37 -7.83
CA LYS A 27 -30.13 -5.11 -7.48
C LYS A 27 -29.66 -4.45 -6.17
N ASP A 28 -28.78 -5.11 -5.41
CA ASP A 28 -28.49 -4.74 -4.02
C ASP A 28 -27.04 -4.29 -3.81
N SER A 29 -26.76 -3.03 -4.20
CA SER A 29 -25.47 -2.35 -3.98
C SER A 29 -25.01 -2.38 -2.50
N ARG A 30 -25.95 -2.56 -1.55
CA ARG A 30 -25.65 -2.69 -0.12
C ARG A 30 -24.95 -3.99 0.23
N ILE A 31 -25.38 -5.12 -0.34
CA ILE A 31 -24.81 -6.44 -0.02
C ILE A 31 -23.36 -6.53 -0.51
N VAL A 32 -23.10 -6.01 -1.71
CA VAL A 32 -21.74 -5.94 -2.29
C VAL A 32 -20.83 -5.13 -1.38
N LYS A 33 -21.25 -3.91 -0.97
CA LYS A 33 -20.49 -3.07 -0.04
C LYS A 33 -20.16 -3.77 1.27
N GLN A 34 -21.16 -4.37 1.92
CA GLN A 34 -20.96 -5.04 3.21
C GLN A 34 -20.01 -6.24 3.09
N THR A 35 -20.12 -7.00 2.01
CA THR A 35 -19.25 -8.17 1.77
C THR A 35 -17.81 -7.75 1.51
N THR A 36 -17.61 -6.69 0.70
CA THR A 36 -16.27 -6.12 0.45
C THR A 36 -15.62 -5.60 1.74
N ILE A 37 -16.38 -4.91 2.60
CA ILE A 37 -15.88 -4.41 3.88
C ILE A 37 -15.54 -5.57 4.83
N ALA A 38 -16.40 -6.59 4.92
CA ALA A 38 -16.16 -7.76 5.76
C ALA A 38 -14.91 -8.53 5.31
N ALA A 39 -14.75 -8.75 4.01
CA ALA A 39 -13.56 -9.39 3.43
C ALA A 39 -12.28 -8.56 3.68
N GLY A 40 -12.36 -7.24 3.49
CA GLY A 40 -11.25 -6.32 3.76
C GLY A 40 -10.83 -6.31 5.23
N CYS A 41 -11.79 -6.32 6.15
CA CYS A 41 -11.52 -6.36 7.59
C CYS A 41 -10.83 -7.67 8.01
N LEU A 42 -11.33 -8.82 7.53
CA LEU A 42 -10.73 -10.11 7.79
C LEU A 42 -9.27 -10.19 7.26
N GLY A 43 -9.05 -9.71 6.04
CA GLY A 43 -7.71 -9.63 5.45
C GLY A 43 -6.77 -8.71 6.24
N GLY A 44 -7.27 -7.55 6.67
CA GLY A 44 -6.50 -6.60 7.49
C GLY A 44 -6.09 -7.16 8.85
N ILE A 45 -6.97 -7.90 9.53
CA ILE A 45 -6.67 -8.56 10.80
C ILE A 45 -5.57 -9.62 10.62
N PHE A 46 -5.69 -10.47 9.59
CA PHE A 46 -4.69 -11.50 9.30
C PHE A 46 -3.33 -10.90 8.96
N LEU A 47 -3.29 -9.86 8.12
CA LEU A 47 -2.05 -9.15 7.78
C LEU A 47 -1.42 -8.48 9.02
N GLY A 48 -2.24 -7.84 9.86
CA GLY A 48 -1.79 -7.20 11.09
C GLY A 48 -1.17 -8.21 12.06
N LEU A 49 -1.79 -9.37 12.24
CA LEU A 49 -1.26 -10.44 13.08
C LEU A 49 0.10 -10.94 12.58
N ILE A 50 0.24 -11.16 11.27
CA ILE A 50 1.51 -11.56 10.64
C ILE A 50 2.57 -10.48 10.84
N TYR A 51 2.24 -9.21 10.64
CA TYR A 51 3.18 -8.09 10.79
C TYR A 51 3.69 -7.94 12.22
N VAL A 52 2.81 -8.08 13.22
CA VAL A 52 3.19 -8.07 14.64
C VAL A 52 4.11 -9.26 14.95
N GLY A 53 3.81 -10.45 14.44
CA GLY A 53 4.66 -11.63 14.61
C GLY A 53 6.06 -11.43 14.04
N LEU A 54 6.16 -10.91 12.81
CA LEU A 54 7.43 -10.59 12.16
C LEU A 54 8.21 -9.50 12.91
N SER A 55 7.52 -8.47 13.39
CA SER A 55 8.14 -7.39 14.17
C SER A 55 8.71 -7.89 15.49
N LEU A 56 8.03 -8.80 16.18
CA LEU A 56 8.50 -9.39 17.43
C LEU A 56 9.74 -10.27 17.21
N VAL A 57 9.73 -11.07 16.13
CA VAL A 57 10.89 -11.85 15.71
C VAL A 57 12.11 -10.98 15.41
N ALA A 58 11.90 -9.88 14.67
CA ALA A 58 12.96 -8.94 14.33
C ALA A 58 13.53 -8.26 15.58
N ALA A 59 12.66 -7.84 16.51
CA ALA A 59 13.08 -7.23 17.77
C ALA A 59 13.91 -8.18 18.66
N LEU A 60 13.53 -9.46 18.73
CA LEU A 60 14.28 -10.47 19.49
C LEU A 60 15.67 -10.76 18.91
N HIS A 61 15.84 -10.61 17.60
CA HIS A 61 17.09 -10.86 16.88
C HIS A 61 17.86 -9.58 16.51
N SER A 62 17.47 -8.43 17.09
CA SER A 62 18.09 -7.13 16.83
C SER A 62 19.64 -7.11 16.88
N PRO A 63 20.35 -7.77 17.84
CA PRO A 63 21.82 -7.68 17.89
C PRO A 63 22.54 -8.39 16.73
N VAL A 64 21.87 -9.30 16.01
CA VAL A 64 22.42 -10.02 14.85
C VAL A 64 22.19 -9.25 13.55
N ILE A 65 21.28 -8.27 13.55
CA ILE A 65 20.73 -7.64 12.34
C ILE A 65 21.31 -6.23 12.11
N ASP A 66 21.99 -5.66 13.10
CA ASP A 66 22.43 -4.25 13.12
C ASP A 66 23.39 -3.87 11.97
N ASN A 67 24.07 -4.84 11.35
CA ASN A 67 24.98 -4.62 10.22
C ASN A 67 24.46 -5.15 8.87
N ILE A 68 23.22 -5.64 8.82
CA ILE A 68 22.67 -6.27 7.61
C ILE A 68 21.91 -5.22 6.80
N PRO A 69 22.13 -5.14 5.47
CA PRO A 69 21.36 -4.24 4.64
C PRO A 69 19.88 -4.65 4.63
N PRO A 70 18.95 -3.68 4.66
CA PRO A 70 17.51 -3.91 4.83
C PRO A 70 16.91 -4.86 3.78
N GLU A 71 17.45 -4.88 2.56
CA GLU A 71 17.03 -5.79 1.49
C GLU A 71 17.32 -7.27 1.76
N SER A 72 18.32 -7.58 2.59
CA SER A 72 18.72 -8.96 2.93
C SER A 72 18.24 -9.39 4.31
N LEU A 73 17.60 -8.47 5.05
CA LEU A 73 17.20 -8.66 6.44
C LEU A 73 16.21 -9.82 6.60
N LEU A 74 15.16 -9.86 5.76
CA LEU A 74 14.16 -10.93 5.79
C LEU A 74 14.72 -12.30 5.38
N THR A 75 15.62 -12.32 4.40
CA THR A 75 16.26 -13.56 3.94
C THR A 75 17.15 -14.12 5.03
N THR A 76 18.01 -13.31 5.64
CA THR A 76 18.89 -13.74 6.73
C THR A 76 18.09 -14.17 7.96
N LEU A 77 17.04 -13.43 8.33
CA LEU A 77 16.11 -13.84 9.39
C LEU A 77 15.46 -15.19 9.09
N SER A 78 15.02 -15.42 7.85
CA SER A 78 14.42 -16.68 7.45
C SER A 78 15.41 -17.84 7.57
N PHE A 79 16.66 -17.67 7.14
CA PHE A 79 17.67 -18.72 7.33
C PHE A 79 18.01 -18.97 8.80
N HIS A 80 18.04 -17.92 9.62
CA HIS A 80 18.42 -18.00 11.03
C HIS A 80 17.32 -18.62 11.92
N LEU A 81 16.05 -18.34 11.65
CA LEU A 81 14.93 -18.86 12.44
C LEU A 81 14.45 -20.24 11.99
N LEU A 82 14.42 -20.45 10.67
CA LEU A 82 13.80 -21.64 10.06
C LEU A 82 14.87 -22.71 9.72
N GLY A 83 16.16 -22.37 9.74
CA GLY A 83 17.24 -23.27 9.36
C GLY A 83 17.37 -23.45 7.83
N PRO A 84 18.38 -24.20 7.35
CA PRO A 84 18.79 -24.20 5.94
C PRO A 84 17.73 -24.73 4.97
N LEU A 85 16.96 -25.75 5.35
CA LEU A 85 15.91 -26.34 4.50
C LEU A 85 14.66 -25.45 4.40
N GLN A 86 14.23 -24.85 5.51
CA GLN A 86 12.97 -24.11 5.58
C GLN A 86 13.16 -22.63 5.18
N GLY A 87 14.36 -22.07 5.41
CA GLY A 87 14.73 -20.71 5.00
C GLY A 87 14.74 -20.52 3.48
N GLY A 88 15.15 -21.55 2.72
CA GLY A 88 15.08 -21.52 1.25
C GLY A 88 13.65 -21.42 0.72
N ILE A 89 12.73 -22.20 1.31
CA ILE A 89 11.30 -22.17 0.94
C ILE A 89 10.68 -20.81 1.26
N ALA A 90 11.00 -20.23 2.43
CA ALA A 90 10.52 -18.91 2.82
C ALA A 90 11.00 -17.81 1.86
N THR A 91 12.27 -17.86 1.44
CA THR A 91 12.84 -16.87 0.50
C THR A 91 12.13 -16.93 -0.86
N ILE A 92 11.86 -18.14 -1.38
CA ILE A 92 11.12 -18.33 -2.63
C ILE A 92 9.68 -17.82 -2.48
N ALA A 93 9.02 -18.12 -1.36
CA ALA A 93 7.66 -17.65 -1.09
C ALA A 93 7.59 -16.11 -1.06
N VAL A 94 8.57 -15.44 -0.44
CA VAL A 94 8.66 -13.98 -0.45
C VAL A 94 8.91 -13.45 -1.86
N ALA A 95 9.81 -14.08 -2.63
CA ALA A 95 10.06 -13.67 -4.02
C ALA A 95 8.78 -13.77 -4.89
N LEU A 96 7.99 -14.83 -4.73
CA LEU A 96 6.69 -14.99 -5.41
C LEU A 96 5.68 -13.94 -4.94
N ALA A 97 5.61 -13.65 -3.64
CA ALA A 97 4.74 -12.61 -3.11
C ALA A 97 5.10 -11.23 -3.69
N CYS A 98 6.39 -10.89 -3.73
CA CYS A 98 6.88 -9.65 -4.34
C CYS A 98 6.54 -9.58 -5.83
N LEU A 99 6.69 -10.69 -6.57
CA LEU A 99 6.32 -10.75 -7.99
C LEU A 99 4.84 -10.44 -8.20
N THR A 100 3.93 -11.05 -7.41
CA THR A 100 2.50 -10.75 -7.49
C THR A 100 2.20 -9.28 -7.19
N THR A 101 2.86 -8.68 -6.19
CA THR A 101 2.64 -7.25 -5.87
C THR A 101 3.06 -6.32 -7.01
N VAL A 102 4.20 -6.58 -7.66
CA VAL A 102 4.66 -5.80 -8.81
C VAL A 102 3.72 -5.97 -10.00
N ILE A 103 3.19 -7.17 -10.24
CA ILE A 103 2.22 -7.42 -11.32
C ILE A 103 0.92 -6.64 -11.06
N SER A 104 0.35 -6.74 -9.86
CA SER A 104 -0.90 -6.04 -9.51
C SER A 104 -0.75 -4.51 -9.60
N LEU A 105 0.38 -3.99 -9.13
CA LEU A 105 0.68 -2.56 -9.23
C LEU A 105 0.92 -2.11 -10.67
N GLY A 106 1.72 -2.86 -11.44
CA GLY A 106 2.01 -2.53 -12.83
C GLY A 106 0.74 -2.41 -13.67
N VAL A 107 -0.21 -3.33 -13.49
CA VAL A 107 -1.53 -3.29 -14.15
C VAL A 107 -2.32 -2.06 -13.72
N THR A 108 -2.41 -1.81 -12.40
CA THR A 108 -3.15 -0.66 -11.86
C THR A 108 -2.58 0.67 -12.37
N PHE A 109 -1.25 0.82 -12.34
CA PHE A 109 -0.57 2.02 -12.86
C PHE A 109 -0.76 2.17 -14.36
N ALA A 110 -0.70 1.07 -15.14
CA ALA A 110 -0.94 1.13 -16.58
C ALA A 110 -2.37 1.55 -16.92
N GLU A 111 -3.38 1.07 -16.18
CA GLU A 111 -4.77 1.50 -16.35
C GLU A 111 -4.97 2.98 -16.01
N VAL A 112 -4.43 3.45 -14.89
CA VAL A 112 -4.49 4.86 -14.49
C VAL A 112 -3.77 5.73 -15.52
N LEU A 113 -2.57 5.33 -15.94
CA LEU A 113 -1.81 6.04 -16.96
C LEU A 113 -2.57 6.07 -18.28
N GLN A 114 -3.18 4.95 -18.69
CA GLN A 114 -4.00 4.89 -19.90
C GLN A 114 -5.20 5.81 -19.81
N LYS A 115 -5.87 5.91 -18.66
CA LYS A 115 -7.03 6.80 -18.48
C LYS A 115 -6.63 8.28 -18.55
N GLU A 116 -5.52 8.65 -17.93
CA GLU A 116 -4.97 10.02 -17.96
C GLU A 116 -4.41 10.38 -19.36
N LEU A 117 -3.69 9.46 -20.01
CA LEU A 117 -3.18 9.60 -21.39
C LEU A 117 -4.21 9.27 -22.48
N SER A 118 -5.44 8.88 -22.14
CA SER A 118 -6.49 8.56 -23.12
C SER A 118 -6.84 9.77 -24.00
N ARG A 119 -6.50 10.98 -23.52
CA ARG A 119 -6.49 12.21 -24.33
C ARG A 119 -5.57 12.14 -25.57
N PHE A 120 -4.64 11.18 -25.62
CA PHE A 120 -3.59 11.01 -26.63
C PHE A 120 -3.63 9.65 -27.38
N GLN A 121 -4.68 8.84 -27.23
CA GLN A 121 -4.86 7.55 -27.95
C GLN A 121 -3.67 6.56 -27.86
N MET A 122 -3.02 6.46 -26.70
CA MET A 122 -1.94 5.47 -26.50
C MET A 122 -2.52 4.07 -26.23
N PRO A 123 -1.96 3.00 -26.86
CA PRO A 123 -2.37 1.63 -26.59
C PRO A 123 -1.87 1.15 -25.20
N TYR A 124 -2.72 0.42 -24.48
CA TYR A 124 -2.45 -0.14 -23.14
C TYR A 124 -1.12 -0.90 -23.05
N PHE A 125 -0.74 -1.59 -24.13
CA PHE A 125 0.53 -2.32 -24.21
C PHE A 125 1.76 -1.42 -24.06
N VAL A 126 1.72 -0.20 -24.60
CA VAL A 126 2.83 0.77 -24.48
C VAL A 126 2.94 1.32 -23.05
N ALA A 127 1.81 1.54 -22.38
CA ALA A 127 1.79 1.98 -20.99
C ALA A 127 2.43 0.95 -20.04
N ILE A 128 2.11 -0.34 -20.19
CA ILE A 128 2.72 -1.41 -19.39
C ILE A 128 4.23 -1.50 -19.65
N ILE A 129 4.65 -1.48 -20.92
CA ILE A 129 6.08 -1.55 -21.26
C ILE A 129 6.85 -0.39 -20.63
N LEU A 130 6.29 0.82 -20.69
CA LEU A 130 6.91 2.00 -20.09
C LEU A 130 7.05 1.85 -18.57
N VAL A 131 6.01 1.39 -17.88
CA VAL A 131 6.05 1.16 -16.42
C VAL A 131 7.07 0.08 -16.06
N MET A 132 7.12 -1.03 -16.80
CA MET A 132 8.09 -2.10 -16.56
C MET A 132 9.52 -1.64 -16.81
N LEU A 133 9.77 -0.94 -17.92
CA LEU A 133 11.08 -0.39 -18.24
C LEU A 133 11.55 0.58 -17.16
N CYS A 134 10.67 1.47 -16.71
CA CYS A 134 10.94 2.43 -15.65
C CYS A 134 11.28 1.70 -14.33
N THR A 135 10.51 0.67 -13.97
CA THR A 135 10.76 -0.15 -12.78
C THR A 135 12.10 -0.88 -12.84
N THR A 136 12.49 -1.42 -14.00
CA THR A 136 13.81 -2.05 -14.20
C THR A 136 14.95 -1.06 -14.03
N ILE A 137 14.80 0.17 -14.53
CA ILE A 137 15.81 1.23 -14.34
C ILE A 137 15.96 1.55 -12.85
N PHE A 138 14.84 1.72 -12.14
CA PHE A 138 14.86 1.99 -10.70
C PHE A 138 15.45 0.84 -9.90
N ALA A 139 15.14 -0.41 -10.25
CA ALA A 139 15.68 -1.60 -9.59
C ALA A 139 17.22 -1.68 -9.65
N ASN A 140 17.85 -1.06 -10.66
CA ASN A 140 19.31 -1.05 -10.82
C ASN A 140 20.03 0.09 -10.04
N LEU A 141 19.29 1.07 -9.49
CA LEU A 141 19.87 2.20 -8.72
C LEU A 141 20.30 1.81 -7.29
N GLY A 142 19.93 0.63 -6.82
CA GLY A 142 20.23 0.16 -5.47
C GLY A 142 19.26 0.67 -4.40
N PHE A 143 18.96 -0.18 -3.41
CA PHE A 143 17.90 0.04 -2.43
C PHE A 143 18.11 1.29 -1.57
N SER A 144 19.34 1.53 -1.10
CA SER A 144 19.68 2.68 -0.25
C SER A 144 19.39 4.03 -0.92
N GLN A 145 19.71 4.16 -2.21
CA GLN A 145 19.46 5.39 -2.97
C GLN A 145 17.97 5.60 -3.22
N LEU A 146 17.25 4.54 -3.57
CA LEU A 146 15.79 4.59 -3.74
C LEU A 146 15.11 5.05 -2.44
N MET A 147 15.47 4.46 -1.30
CA MET A 147 14.87 4.81 -0.02
C MET A 147 15.16 6.26 0.36
N SER A 148 16.39 6.76 0.12
CA SER A 148 16.73 8.16 0.39
C SER A 148 15.90 9.17 -0.42
N ILE A 149 15.46 8.80 -1.63
CA ILE A 149 14.61 9.65 -2.48
C ILE A 149 13.14 9.53 -2.04
N ILE A 150 12.67 8.32 -1.74
CA ILE A 150 11.27 8.04 -1.38
C ILE A 150 10.93 8.58 0.01
N HIS A 151 11.84 8.50 0.98
CA HIS A 151 11.61 8.92 2.37
C HIS A 151 11.05 10.36 2.50
N PRO A 152 11.68 11.41 1.93
CA PRO A 152 11.15 12.77 2.06
C PRO A 152 9.77 12.95 1.41
N ILE A 153 9.52 12.25 0.29
CA ILE A 153 8.24 12.30 -0.42
C ILE A 153 7.13 11.66 0.45
N VAL A 154 7.43 10.50 1.02
CA VAL A 154 6.55 9.74 1.90
C VAL A 154 6.24 10.52 3.17
N SER A 155 7.23 11.15 3.80
CA SER A 155 7.07 11.92 5.04
C SER A 155 6.04 13.05 4.90
N ILE A 156 5.98 13.70 3.73
CA ILE A 156 5.02 14.79 3.47
C ILE A 156 3.65 14.23 3.04
N CYS A 157 3.63 13.17 2.23
CA CYS A 157 2.40 12.68 1.60
C CYS A 157 1.54 11.82 2.56
N TYR A 158 2.18 10.98 3.38
CA TYR A 158 1.48 10.10 4.32
C TYR A 158 0.55 10.82 5.31
N PRO A 159 0.96 11.88 6.04
CA PRO A 159 0.07 12.55 6.99
C PRO A 159 -1.17 13.12 6.29
N SER A 160 -1.01 13.69 5.10
CA SER A 160 -2.13 14.22 4.30
C SER A 160 -3.16 13.14 3.97
N ILE A 161 -2.70 11.97 3.53
CA ILE A 161 -3.58 10.88 3.10
C ILE A 161 -4.24 10.17 4.29
N ILE A 162 -3.51 10.03 5.41
CA ILE A 162 -4.07 9.46 6.65
C ILE A 162 -5.24 10.32 7.15
N VAL A 163 -5.09 11.65 7.13
CA VAL A 163 -6.16 12.58 7.53
C VAL A 163 -7.36 12.48 6.60
N LEU A 164 -7.14 12.45 5.28
CA LEU A 164 -8.20 12.26 4.28
C LEU A 164 -8.99 10.96 4.51
N THR A 165 -8.28 9.86 4.80
CA THR A 165 -8.88 8.55 5.06
C THR A 165 -9.73 8.56 6.33
N LEU A 166 -9.19 9.11 7.43
CA LEU A 166 -9.91 9.25 8.70
C LEU A 166 -11.17 10.13 8.56
N CYS A 167 -11.07 11.25 7.86
CA CYS A 167 -12.19 12.15 7.62
C CYS A 167 -13.31 11.44 6.83
N ASN A 168 -12.96 10.64 5.82
CA ASN A 168 -13.93 9.89 5.02
C ASN A 168 -14.65 8.82 5.86
N ILE A 169 -13.90 8.05 6.67
CA ILE A 169 -14.48 7.04 7.56
C ILE A 169 -15.43 7.68 8.60
N MET A 170 -15.05 8.80 9.22
CA MET A 170 -15.92 9.49 10.19
C MET A 170 -17.18 10.06 9.54
N HIS A 171 -17.09 10.55 8.31
CA HIS A 171 -18.25 11.04 7.55
C HIS A 171 -19.26 9.91 7.27
N GLU A 172 -18.78 8.71 6.92
CA GLU A 172 -19.64 7.55 6.63
C GLU A 172 -20.23 6.91 7.89
N LEU A 173 -19.52 6.92 9.02
CA LEU A 173 -19.97 6.31 10.29
C LEU A 173 -21.00 7.16 11.05
N TYR A 174 -20.95 8.50 10.97
CA TYR A 174 -21.74 9.38 11.83
C TYR A 174 -22.92 10.09 11.17
N GLY A 175 -23.06 10.09 9.83
CA GLY A 175 -24.29 10.54 9.14
C GLY A 175 -24.76 11.97 9.47
N TRP A 176 -23.87 12.89 9.85
CA TRP A 176 -24.24 14.25 10.28
C TRP A 176 -24.29 15.24 9.12
N LYS A 177 -25.42 15.94 8.99
CA LYS A 177 -25.66 17.07 8.08
C LYS A 177 -24.85 18.35 8.39
N THR A 178 -23.87 18.31 9.31
CA THR A 178 -23.13 19.53 9.73
C THR A 178 -21.62 19.30 9.66
N VAL A 179 -21.04 19.72 8.53
CA VAL A 179 -19.68 19.42 8.07
C VAL A 179 -18.59 20.37 8.65
N LYS A 180 -18.93 21.30 9.57
CA LYS A 180 -18.00 22.42 9.91
C LYS A 180 -17.09 22.23 11.13
N LEU A 181 -17.48 21.46 12.15
CA LEU A 181 -16.69 21.28 13.37
C LEU A 181 -15.51 20.28 13.25
N PRO A 182 -15.65 19.12 12.58
CA PRO A 182 -14.57 18.13 12.54
C PRO A 182 -13.42 18.53 11.59
N VAL A 183 -13.69 19.38 10.60
CA VAL A 183 -12.70 19.94 9.67
C VAL A 183 -11.73 20.90 10.38
N PHE A 184 -12.19 21.63 11.39
CA PHE A 184 -11.35 22.57 12.15
C PHE A 184 -10.43 21.85 13.15
N ILE A 185 -10.89 20.74 13.73
CA ILE A 185 -10.12 19.94 14.70
C ILE A 185 -9.03 19.13 13.98
N THR A 186 -9.32 18.64 12.78
CA THR A 186 -8.33 17.95 11.93
C THR A 186 -7.27 18.92 11.40
N PHE A 187 -7.64 20.12 10.95
CA PHE A 187 -6.69 21.15 10.54
C PHE A 187 -5.78 21.62 11.71
N ALA A 188 -6.33 21.70 12.93
CA ALA A 188 -5.57 22.04 14.14
C ALA A 188 -4.62 20.93 14.59
N ALA A 189 -5.01 19.66 14.47
CA ALA A 189 -4.15 18.52 14.79
C ALA A 189 -3.01 18.35 13.76
N THR A 190 -3.28 18.65 12.48
CA THR A 190 -2.26 18.66 11.42
C THR A 190 -1.21 19.77 11.64
N LEU A 191 -1.63 20.98 12.05
CA LEU A 191 -0.69 22.04 12.44
C LEU A 191 0.11 21.70 13.71
N ALA A 192 -0.47 20.98 14.67
CA ALA A 192 0.21 20.58 15.91
C ALA A 192 1.28 19.50 15.70
N LEU A 193 1.04 18.56 14.77
CA LEU A 193 2.02 17.52 14.41
C LEU A 193 3.19 18.09 13.59
N ASP A 194 2.92 19.02 12.67
CA ASP A 194 3.95 19.70 11.86
C ASP A 194 4.83 20.67 12.70
N PHE A 195 4.28 21.22 13.78
CA PHE A 195 5.03 22.02 14.76
C PHE A 195 5.91 21.15 15.68
N PHE A 196 5.49 19.91 16.00
CA PHE A 196 6.24 19.01 16.87
C PHE A 196 7.44 18.36 16.15
N THR A 197 7.34 18.10 14.85
CA THR A 197 8.45 17.56 14.03
C THR A 197 9.49 18.60 13.62
N ARG A 198 9.20 19.90 13.71
CA ARG A 198 10.18 20.98 13.43
C ARG A 198 11.00 21.43 14.65
N LEU A 199 10.67 20.98 15.86
CA LEU A 199 11.25 21.43 17.13
C LEU A 199 12.06 20.35 17.88
N GLY A 200 12.15 19.13 17.35
CA GLY A 200 13.00 18.04 17.86
C GLY A 200 13.94 17.54 16.76
#